data_AF-A0A7C9MZ05-F1
#
_entry.id   AF-A0A7C9MZ05-F1
#
_cell.length_a   1.000
_cell.length_b   1.000
_cell.length_c   1.000
_cell.angle_alpha   90.00
_cell.angle_beta   90.00
_cell.angle_gamma   90.00
#
_symmetry.space_group_name_H-M   'P 1'
#
loop_
_entity.id
_entity.type
_entity.pdbx_description
1 polymer ?
#
loop_
_entity_poly.entity_id
_entity_poly.type
_entity_poly.pdbx_seq_one_letter_code
_entity_poly.pdbx_strand_id
1 'polypeptide(L)' 'MSIPTTVRMDEDMVSRLDGLAQATGRSRAWIIKDALSRYLEYETWFAEEVERGRQDVAAGRLVSHEAVKDRMRRRGIHVD' A
#
# COMPACT_ATOMS: atom_id res chain seq x y z
N MET A 1 -2.34 -15.41 -18.99
CA MET A 1 -1.27 -16.42 -18.87
C MET A 1 -0.58 -16.24 -17.53
N SER A 2 -0.36 -17.29 -16.73
CA SER A 2 0.34 -17.21 -15.44
C SER A 2 1.73 -17.82 -15.57
N ILE A 3 2.75 -17.15 -15.02
CA ILE A 3 4.12 -17.67 -14.96
C ILE A 3 4.32 -18.21 -13.54
N PRO A 4 4.68 -19.50 -13.36
CA PRO A 4 4.93 -20.06 -12.04
C PRO A 4 6.18 -19.43 -11.41
N THR A 5 6.15 -19.20 -10.11
CA THR A 5 7.28 -18.69 -9.33
C THR A 5 7.41 -19.50 -8.05
N THR A 6 8.63 -19.98 -7.76
CA THR A 6 8.93 -20.70 -6.53
C THR A 6 9.47 -19.73 -5.49
N VAL A 7 8.88 -19.73 -4.30
CA VAL A 7 9.29 -18.88 -3.18
C VAL A 7 9.66 -19.78 -2.01
N ARG A 8 10.80 -19.49 -1.37
CA ARG A 8 11.17 -20.16 -0.12
C ARG A 8 10.44 -19.49 1.04
N MET A 9 9.82 -20.29 1.89
CA MET A 9 9.09 -19.85 3.07
C MET A 9 9.52 -20.72 4.24
N ASP A 10 9.61 -20.14 5.44
CA ASP A 10 9.82 -20.90 6.67
C ASP A 10 8.54 -21.64 7.09
N GLU A 11 8.67 -22.54 8.07
CA GLU A 11 7.58 -23.39 8.54
C GLU A 11 6.45 -22.60 9.20
N ASP A 12 6.77 -21.54 9.95
CA ASP A 12 5.77 -20.66 10.57
C ASP A 12 4.89 -19.98 9.52
N MET A 13 5.51 -19.42 8.48
CA MET A 13 4.80 -18.76 7.39
C MET A 13 3.88 -19.73 6.65
N VAL A 14 4.34 -20.96 6.39
CA VAL A 14 3.51 -21.99 5.74
C VAL A 14 2.33 -22.38 6.62
N SER A 15 2.56 -22.59 7.93
CA SER A 15 1.50 -22.92 8.90
C SER A 15 0.43 -21.82 8.98
N ARG A 16 0.83 -20.55 9.01
CA ARG A 16 -0.11 -19.41 9.01
C ARG A 16 -0.89 -19.32 7.70
N LEU A 17 -0.24 -19.59 6.57
CA LEU A 17 -0.89 -19.61 5.26
C LEU A 17 -1.93 -20.74 5.18
N ASP A 18 -1.65 -21.89 5.79
CA ASP A 18 -2.60 -23.01 5.89
C ASP A 18 -3.82 -22.68 6.73
N GLY A 19 -3.61 -22.12 7.92
CA GLY A 19 -4.72 -21.68 8.77
C GLY A 19 -5.63 -20.69 8.05
N LEU A 20 -5.04 -19.72 7.34
CA LEU A 20 -5.80 -18.75 6.57
C LEU A 20 -6.54 -19.38 5.37
N ALA A 21 -5.90 -20.31 4.66
CA ALA A 21 -6.51 -21.08 3.58
C ALA A 21 -7.75 -21.86 4.07
N GLN A 22 -7.62 -22.56 5.18
CA GLN A 22 -8.72 -23.30 5.80
C GLN A 22 -9.86 -22.38 6.24
N ALA A 23 -9.55 -21.29 6.96
CA ALA A 23 -10.55 -20.36 7.48
C ALA A 23 -11.32 -19.63 6.38
N THR A 24 -10.70 -19.39 5.22
CA THR A 24 -11.31 -18.64 4.10
C THR A 24 -11.87 -19.53 2.99
N GLY A 25 -11.61 -20.85 3.03
CA GLY A 25 -11.96 -21.78 1.95
C GLY A 25 -11.22 -21.48 0.64
N ARG A 26 -10.01 -20.91 0.72
CA ARG A 26 -9.20 -20.53 -0.45
C ARG A 26 -7.92 -21.35 -0.53
N SER A 27 -7.40 -21.52 -1.73
CA SER A 27 -6.10 -22.17 -1.90
C SER A 27 -4.96 -21.25 -1.46
N ARG A 28 -3.85 -21.85 -1.02
CA ARG A 28 -2.60 -21.12 -0.72
C ARG A 28 -2.18 -20.21 -1.88
N ALA A 29 -2.25 -20.73 -3.11
CA ALA A 29 -1.91 -19.98 -4.31
C ALA A 29 -2.80 -18.75 -4.52
N TRP A 30 -4.11 -18.86 -4.20
CA TRP A 30 -5.01 -17.71 -4.27
C TRP A 30 -4.62 -16.64 -3.25
N ILE A 31 -4.33 -17.04 -2.00
CA ILE A 31 -3.93 -16.10 -0.94
C ILE A 31 -2.59 -15.43 -1.27
N ILE A 32 -1.59 -16.20 -1.71
CA ILE A 32 -0.28 -15.65 -2.10
C ILE A 32 -0.46 -14.63 -3.23
N LYS A 33 -1.27 -14.96 -4.24
CA LYS A 33 -1.55 -14.05 -5.36
C LYS A 33 -2.25 -12.77 -4.87
N ASP A 34 -3.29 -12.89 -4.06
CA ASP A 34 -4.04 -11.76 -3.53
C ASP A 34 -3.17 -10.83 -2.67
N ALA A 35 -2.36 -11.40 -1.76
CA ALA A 35 -1.42 -10.64 -0.96
C ALA A 35 -0.39 -9.91 -1.82
N LEU A 36 0.20 -10.59 -2.81
CA LEU A 36 1.18 -10.00 -3.72
C LEU A 36 0.55 -8.91 -4.59
N SER A 37 -0.67 -9.11 -5.10
CA SER A 37 -1.38 -8.11 -5.89
C SER A 37 -1.61 -6.84 -5.09
N ARG A 38 -2.10 -6.95 -3.85
CA ARG A 38 -2.32 -5.79 -2.97
C ARG A 38 -1.02 -5.06 -2.62
N TYR A 39 0.03 -5.82 -2.35
CA TYR A 39 1.35 -5.25 -2.07
C TYR A 39 1.86 -4.46 -3.28
N LEU A 40 1.83 -5.06 -4.47
CA LEU A 40 2.32 -4.41 -5.69
C LEU A 40 1.48 -3.18 -6.07
N GLU A 41 0.16 -3.25 -5.91
CA GLU A 41 -0.73 -2.12 -6.16
C GLU A 41 -0.37 -0.93 -5.26
N TYR A 42 -0.24 -1.17 -3.94
CA TYR A 42 0.13 -0.15 -2.99
C TYR A 42 1.53 0.43 -3.24
N GLU A 43 2.55 -0.42 -3.38
CA GLU A 43 3.92 0.02 -3.57
C GLU A 43 4.12 0.78 -4.88
N THR A 44 3.42 0.36 -5.95
CA THR A 44 3.47 1.04 -7.24
C THR A 44 2.83 2.42 -7.15
N TRP A 45 1.61 2.50 -6.60
CA TRP A 45 0.94 3.77 -6.34
C TRP A 45 1.80 4.69 -5.47
N PHE A 46 2.35 4.17 -4.37
CA PHE A 46 3.16 4.97 -3.44
C PHE A 46 4.41 5.53 -4.13
N ALA A 47 5.12 4.71 -4.92
CA ALA A 47 6.29 5.17 -5.67
C ALA A 47 5.93 6.28 -6.67
N GLU A 48 4.81 6.14 -7.39
CA GLU A 48 4.32 7.16 -8.32
C GLU A 48 3.94 8.47 -7.61
N GLU A 49 3.28 8.39 -6.46
CA GLU A 49 2.89 9.54 -5.64
C GLU A 49 4.10 10.29 -5.09
N VAL A 50 5.11 9.56 -4.62
CA VAL A 50 6.37 10.14 -4.14
C VAL A 50 7.06 10.89 -5.26
N GLU A 51 7.15 10.30 -6.46
CA GLU A 51 7.77 10.97 -7.60
C GLU A 51 6.99 12.20 -8.04
N ARG A 52 5.64 12.14 -8.05
CA ARG A 52 4.81 13.32 -8.29
C ARG A 52 5.06 14.42 -7.26
N GLY A 53 5.17 14.06 -5.98
CA GLY A 53 5.51 15.01 -4.91
C GLY A 53 6.87 15.66 -5.12
N ARG A 54 7.89 14.90 -5.56
CA ARG A 54 9.21 15.44 -5.90
C ARG A 54 9.14 16.44 -7.07
N GLN A 55 8.31 16.15 -8.08
CA GLN A 55 8.09 17.05 -9.20
C GLN A 55 7.35 18.33 -8.79
N ASP A 56 6.37 18.22 -7.89
CA ASP A 56 5.66 19.38 -7.32
C ASP A 56 6.61 20.28 -6.53
N VAL A 57 7.51 19.70 -5.73
CA VAL A 57 8.58 20.43 -5.03
C VAL A 57 9.47 21.17 -6.03
N ALA A 58 9.99 20.46 -7.05
CA ALA A 58 10.88 21.04 -8.04
C ALA A 58 10.21 22.16 -8.85
N ALA A 59 8.91 22.07 -9.09
CA ALA A 59 8.12 23.09 -9.77
C ALA A 59 7.59 24.19 -8.84
N GLY A 60 7.93 24.17 -7.55
CA GLY A 60 7.46 25.15 -6.57
C GLY A 60 5.98 25.07 -6.21
N ARG A 61 5.30 23.98 -6.55
CA ARG A 61 3.87 23.72 -6.24
C ARG A 61 3.68 23.26 -4.79
N LEU A 62 4.18 24.05 -3.86
CA LEU A 62 4.10 23.79 -2.42
C LEU A 62 3.01 24.64 -1.76
N VAL A 63 2.47 24.13 -0.66
CA VAL A 63 1.52 24.87 0.20
C VAL A 63 2.20 25.08 1.54
N SER A 64 2.17 26.31 2.06
CA SER A 64 2.74 26.61 3.38
C SER A 64 1.94 25.92 4.49
N HIS A 65 2.60 25.68 5.62
CA HIS A 65 1.98 25.10 6.81
C HIS A 65 0.74 25.91 7.26
N GLU A 66 0.85 27.24 7.31
CA GLU A 66 -0.28 28.12 7.67
C GLU A 66 -1.47 27.99 6.70
N ALA A 67 -1.21 27.91 5.40
CA ALA A 67 -2.28 27.74 4.41
C ALA A 67 -2.99 26.37 4.55
N VAL A 68 -2.27 25.33 4.99
CA VAL A 68 -2.87 24.02 5.33
C VAL A 68 -3.73 24.15 6.58
N LYS A 69 -3.25 24.78 7.65
CA LYS A 69 -4.00 24.97 8.91
C LYS A 69 -5.31 25.73 8.66
N ASP A 70 -5.26 26.81 7.89
CA ASP A 70 -6.45 27.57 7.54
C ASP A 70 -7.46 26.75 6.73
N ARG A 71 -6.97 25.88 5.83
CA ARG A 71 -7.84 24.95 5.08
C ARG A 71 -8.51 23.93 6.00
N MET A 72 -7.81 23.42 7.01
CA MET A 72 -8.38 22.48 7.98
C MET A 72 -9.40 23.15 8.90
N ARG A 73 -9.09 24.37 9.40
CA ARG A 73 -10.03 25.18 10.20
C ARG A 73 -11.33 25.46 9.45
N ARG A 74 -11.25 25.80 8.16
CA ARG A 74 -12.45 25.98 7.30
C ARG A 74 -13.31 24.72 7.16
N ARG A 75 -12.73 23.53 7.37
CA ARG A 75 -13.44 22.25 7.38
C ARG A 75 -13.93 21.85 8.78
N GLY A 76 -13.80 22.73 9.78
CA GLY A 76 -14.17 22.48 11.18
C GLY A 76 -13.13 21.70 11.98
N ILE A 77 -11.98 21.35 11.38
CA ILE A 77 -10.89 20.63 12.04
C ILE A 77 -9.95 21.66 12.66
N HIS A 78 -9.91 21.71 13.99
CA HIS A 78 -8.99 22.58 14.72
C HIS A 78 -7.66 21.86 14.88
N VAL A 79 -6.61 22.45 14.30
CA VAL A 79 -5.23 21.97 14.33
C VAL A 79 -4.33 23.11 14.81
N ASP A 80 -3.44 22.78 15.76
CA ASP A 80 -2.54 23.71 16.44
C ASP A 80 -1.49 24.34 15.54
#